data_AF-A0A2R7KF08-F1
#
_entry.id   AF-A0A2R7KF08-F1
#
_cell.length_a   1.000
_cell.length_b   1.000
_cell.length_c   1.000
_cell.angle_alpha   90.00
_cell.angle_beta   90.00
_cell.angle_gamma   90.00
#
_symmetry.space_group_name_H-M   'P 1'
#
loop_
_entity.id
_entity.type
_entity.pdbx_description
1 polymer ?
#
loop_
_entity_poly.entity_id
_entity_poly.type
_entity_poly.pdbx_seq_one_letter_code
_entity_poly.pdbx_strand_id
1 'polypeptide(L)'
;MLKKVAFLLLLIVTACSKNETKNTENSKKEIPKALQDGTTIKIGRFRSNNALSEEIYQELVSNSIELKKLENELDNFNPKDTLDLFNNYDQKSDDYYSSANNQANSIRDSILKNKILSLLKNSNEKYDKRTTELNQLLKTIYQKNRDIADYHTALKIILTIPVIEKYQNDNIPEKSPFEKVIETQNLLIEKVKKNTPKY
;
A
#
# COMPACT_ATOMS: atom_id res chain seq x y z
N MET A 1 16.98 48.83 -26.29
CA MET A 1 15.86 49.48 -25.58
C MET A 1 14.71 49.67 -26.55
N LEU A 2 13.59 48.97 -26.35
CA LEU A 2 12.25 49.39 -26.83
C LEU A 2 11.23 48.48 -26.17
N LYS A 3 10.57 49.01 -25.14
CA LYS A 3 9.32 48.47 -24.59
C LYS A 3 8.21 48.76 -25.61
N LYS A 4 7.42 47.76 -25.96
CA LYS A 4 6.01 47.96 -26.33
C LYS A 4 5.18 46.82 -25.75
N VAL A 5 4.43 47.16 -24.72
CA VAL A 5 3.27 46.41 -24.24
C VAL A 5 2.15 46.64 -25.25
N ALA A 6 1.49 45.58 -25.69
CA ALA A 6 0.19 45.67 -26.36
C ALA A 6 -0.67 44.51 -25.88
N PHE A 7 -1.65 44.86 -25.05
CA PHE A 7 -2.74 44.02 -24.59
C PHE A 7 -3.75 43.90 -25.73
N LEU A 8 -4.13 42.68 -26.11
CA LEU A 8 -5.27 42.47 -27.00
C LEU A 8 -6.09 41.28 -26.49
N LEU A 9 -7.16 41.61 -25.78
CA LEU A 9 -8.32 40.74 -25.64
C LEU A 9 -8.92 40.52 -27.03
N LEU A 10 -9.13 39.26 -27.41
CA LEU A 10 -10.13 38.90 -28.40
C LEU A 10 -11.05 37.83 -27.79
N LEU A 11 -12.22 38.28 -27.36
CA LEU A 11 -13.44 37.49 -27.30
C LEU A 11 -13.79 37.02 -28.71
N ILE A 12 -14.25 35.78 -28.86
CA ILE A 12 -15.46 35.32 -29.60
C ILE A 12 -15.34 33.80 -29.77
N VAL A 13 -16.21 33.05 -29.11
CA VAL A 13 -17.10 32.12 -29.81
C VAL A 13 -18.40 31.97 -29.04
N THR A 14 -19.45 32.48 -29.66
CA THR A 14 -20.85 32.35 -29.31
C THR A 14 -21.35 30.92 -29.56
N ALA A 15 -22.13 30.43 -28.60
CA ALA A 15 -23.36 29.65 -28.72
C ALA A 15 -23.45 28.51 -29.75
N CYS A 16 -23.78 27.30 -29.27
CA CYS A 16 -24.74 26.47 -29.98
C CYS A 16 -25.55 25.54 -29.06
N SER A 17 -26.87 25.63 -29.28
CA SER A 17 -27.98 24.73 -29.01
C SER A 17 -28.12 24.03 -27.64
N LYS A 18 -29.11 24.54 -26.91
CA LYS A 18 -29.95 23.80 -25.96
C LYS A 18 -30.60 22.60 -26.66
N ASN A 19 -30.10 21.40 -26.39
CA ASN A 19 -30.83 20.16 -26.60
C ASN A 19 -31.21 19.63 -25.22
N GLU A 20 -32.50 19.77 -24.87
CA GLU A 20 -33.11 19.06 -23.76
C GLU A 20 -33.20 17.58 -24.12
N THR A 21 -32.13 16.83 -23.90
CA THR A 21 -32.19 15.37 -23.86
C THR A 21 -32.53 14.98 -22.43
N LYS A 22 -33.82 14.71 -22.19
CA LYS A 22 -34.27 13.94 -21.03
C LYS A 22 -33.73 12.52 -21.13
N ASN A 23 -32.48 12.32 -20.72
CA ASN A 23 -32.00 11.01 -20.30
C ASN A 23 -32.09 10.96 -18.78
N THR A 24 -33.29 10.67 -18.31
CA THR A 24 -33.53 10.19 -16.95
C THR A 24 -33.01 8.76 -16.86
N GLU A 25 -31.69 8.58 -16.92
CA GLU A 25 -31.11 7.41 -16.27
C GLU A 25 -30.95 7.77 -14.80
N ASN A 26 -31.73 7.06 -13.97
CA ASN A 26 -31.55 7.03 -12.54
C ASN A 26 -30.11 6.61 -12.23
N SER A 27 -29.20 7.58 -12.12
CA SER A 27 -27.95 7.43 -11.38
C SER A 27 -28.36 7.26 -9.91
N LYS A 28 -28.79 6.05 -9.55
CA LYS A 28 -28.76 5.62 -8.15
C LYS A 28 -27.32 5.88 -7.72
N LYS A 29 -27.11 6.75 -6.72
CA LYS A 29 -25.81 6.94 -6.08
C LYS A 29 -25.27 5.55 -5.77
N GLU A 30 -24.32 5.08 -6.58
CA GLU A 30 -23.78 3.74 -6.42
C GLU A 30 -22.82 3.81 -5.24
N ILE A 31 -23.32 3.43 -4.07
CA ILE A 31 -22.50 3.22 -2.88
C ILE A 31 -21.70 1.95 -3.17
N PRO A 32 -20.35 1.99 -3.08
CA PRO A 32 -19.53 0.80 -3.22
C PRO A 32 -20.06 -0.34 -2.37
N LYS A 33 -20.04 -1.58 -2.87
CA LYS A 33 -20.53 -2.76 -2.15
C LYS A 33 -19.88 -2.90 -0.77
N ALA A 34 -18.59 -2.54 -0.67
CA ALA A 34 -17.85 -2.51 0.60
C ALA A 34 -18.42 -1.55 1.66
N LEU A 35 -19.26 -0.58 1.25
CA LEU A 35 -19.83 0.47 2.11
C LEU A 35 -21.36 0.34 2.29
N GLN A 36 -21.97 -0.74 1.79
CA GLN A 36 -23.39 -1.01 1.95
C GLN A 36 -23.66 -1.77 3.26
N ASP A 37 -24.51 -1.21 4.13
CA ASP A 37 -24.94 -1.90 5.35
C ASP A 37 -25.78 -3.14 5.01
N GLY A 38 -25.42 -4.30 5.57
CA GLY A 38 -26.20 -5.53 5.46
C GLY A 38 -25.93 -6.40 4.23
N THR A 39 -24.97 -6.04 3.36
CA THR A 39 -24.47 -6.97 2.36
C THR A 39 -23.51 -7.96 3.04
N THR A 40 -24.01 -9.15 3.37
CA THR A 40 -23.14 -10.30 3.60
C THR A 40 -22.36 -10.55 2.31
N ILE A 41 -21.19 -9.93 2.17
CA ILE A 41 -20.21 -10.28 1.16
C ILE A 41 -19.76 -11.70 1.49
N LYS A 42 -20.46 -12.69 0.93
CA LYS A 42 -20.00 -14.07 0.83
C LYS A 42 -18.95 -14.15 -0.30
N ILE A 43 -17.89 -13.36 -0.21
CA ILE A 43 -16.65 -13.66 -0.94
C ILE A 43 -15.92 -14.68 -0.07
N GLY A 44 -15.76 -15.87 -0.62
CA GLY A 44 -15.38 -17.07 0.11
C GLY A 44 -14.14 -16.88 0.99
N ARG A 45 -14.30 -17.22 2.27
CA ARG A 45 -13.23 -17.71 3.16
C ARG A 45 -11.95 -16.85 3.23
N PHE A 46 -12.05 -15.56 3.52
CA PHE A 46 -10.96 -14.81 4.16
C PHE A 46 -11.50 -13.94 5.29
N ARG A 47 -11.88 -14.58 6.40
CA ARG A 47 -12.05 -13.91 7.71
C ARG A 47 -10.66 -13.65 8.31
N SER A 48 -9.94 -12.73 7.71
CA SER A 48 -8.69 -12.18 8.23
C SER A 48 -8.79 -10.68 8.02
N ASN A 49 -8.99 -9.89 9.09
CA ASN A 49 -8.54 -8.51 9.29
C ASN A 49 -8.38 -7.56 8.09
N ASN A 50 -9.12 -7.70 6.99
CA ASN A 50 -8.96 -6.84 5.83
C ASN A 50 -9.54 -5.49 6.20
N ALA A 51 -8.68 -4.48 6.22
CA ALA A 51 -9.09 -3.10 6.45
C ALA A 51 -10.10 -2.71 5.36
N LEU A 52 -11.13 -1.93 5.71
CA LEU A 52 -12.15 -1.43 4.78
C LEU A 52 -11.55 -0.81 3.51
N SER A 53 -10.36 -0.20 3.62
CA SER A 53 -9.59 0.30 2.49
C SER A 53 -9.24 -0.77 1.46
N GLU A 54 -8.90 -1.99 1.87
CA GLU A 54 -8.63 -3.10 0.95
C GLU A 54 -9.90 -3.53 0.22
N GLU A 55 -11.04 -3.62 0.90
CA GLU A 55 -12.30 -4.00 0.26
C GLU A 55 -12.73 -2.99 -0.79
N ILE A 56 -12.63 -1.69 -0.48
CA ILE A 56 -12.88 -0.62 -1.45
C ILE A 56 -11.89 -0.70 -2.61
N TYR A 57 -10.59 -0.92 -2.33
CA TYR A 57 -9.57 -1.04 -3.37
C TYR A 57 -9.86 -2.22 -4.31
N GLN A 58 -10.23 -3.38 -3.79
CA GLN A 58 -10.56 -4.55 -4.60
C GLN A 58 -11.80 -4.33 -5.47
N GLU A 59 -12.77 -3.54 -5.01
CA GLU A 59 -13.89 -3.10 -5.85
C GLU A 59 -13.40 -2.21 -7.01
N LEU A 60 -12.48 -1.26 -6.75
CA LEU A 60 -11.83 -0.45 -7.79
C LEU A 60 -11.05 -1.31 -8.79
N VAL A 61 -10.27 -2.29 -8.32
CA VAL A 61 -9.57 -3.27 -9.15
C VAL A 61 -10.59 -4.02 -10.01
N SER A 62 -11.68 -4.52 -9.44
CA SER A 62 -12.68 -5.30 -10.17
C SER A 62 -13.33 -4.53 -11.33
N ASN A 63 -13.33 -3.20 -11.26
CA ASN A 63 -13.92 -2.29 -12.25
C ASN A 63 -12.89 -1.65 -13.20
N SER A 64 -11.58 -1.84 -12.98
CA SER A 64 -10.52 -1.24 -13.80
C SER A 64 -9.62 -2.30 -14.45
N ILE A 65 -9.54 -2.29 -15.78
CA ILE A 65 -8.65 -3.18 -16.54
C ILE A 65 -7.18 -2.90 -16.21
N GLU A 66 -6.82 -1.62 -16.04
CA GLU A 66 -5.46 -1.20 -15.72
C GLU A 66 -5.03 -1.71 -14.35
N LEU A 67 -5.88 -1.55 -13.33
CA LEU A 67 -5.58 -2.03 -11.98
C LEU A 67 -5.50 -3.55 -11.92
N LYS A 68 -6.38 -4.28 -12.63
CA LYS A 68 -6.28 -5.75 -12.74
C LYS A 68 -4.95 -6.19 -13.34
N LYS A 69 -4.49 -5.49 -14.38
CA LYS A 69 -3.21 -5.80 -15.02
C LYS A 69 -2.06 -5.55 -14.05
N LEU A 70 -2.07 -4.43 -13.33
CA LEU A 70 -1.06 -4.11 -12.31
C LEU A 70 -1.04 -5.16 -11.20
N GLU A 71 -2.17 -5.51 -10.60
CA GLU A 71 -2.22 -6.54 -9.54
C GLU A 71 -1.69 -7.89 -10.05
N ASN A 72 -2.07 -8.29 -11.27
CA ASN A 72 -1.55 -9.52 -11.86
C ASN A 72 -0.03 -9.45 -12.12
N GLU A 73 0.51 -8.30 -12.52
CA GLU A 73 1.96 -8.13 -12.67
C GLU A 73 2.69 -8.21 -11.32
N LEU A 74 2.12 -7.62 -10.27
CA LEU A 74 2.66 -7.67 -8.90
C LEU A 74 2.61 -9.10 -8.33
N ASP A 75 1.49 -9.81 -8.51
CA ASP A 75 1.30 -11.19 -8.02
C ASP A 75 2.26 -12.18 -8.72
N ASN A 76 2.56 -11.94 -10.00
CA ASN A 76 3.47 -12.78 -10.78
C ASN A 76 4.95 -12.40 -10.62
N PHE A 77 5.26 -11.25 -10.02
CA PHE A 77 6.64 -10.82 -9.80
C PHE A 77 7.25 -11.58 -8.62
N ASN A 78 8.08 -12.58 -8.93
CA ASN A 78 8.81 -13.35 -7.93
C ASN A 78 10.33 -13.31 -8.17
N PRO A 79 11.09 -12.49 -7.42
CA PRO A 79 12.54 -12.42 -7.57
C PRO A 79 13.28 -13.59 -6.91
N LYS A 80 12.56 -14.49 -6.21
CA LYS A 80 13.15 -15.53 -5.36
C LYS A 80 14.17 -16.40 -6.09
N ASP A 81 13.84 -16.90 -7.28
CA ASP A 81 14.75 -17.79 -8.01
C ASP A 81 16.09 -17.10 -8.32
N THR A 82 16.05 -15.81 -8.67
CA THR A 82 17.27 -15.02 -8.94
C THR A 82 18.09 -14.77 -7.67
N LEU A 83 17.41 -14.46 -6.56
CA LEU A 83 18.08 -14.26 -5.27
C LEU A 83 18.71 -15.57 -4.77
N ASP A 84 17.99 -16.68 -4.91
CA ASP A 84 18.42 -18.00 -4.45
C ASP A 84 19.64 -18.51 -5.26
N LEU A 85 19.79 -18.13 -6.54
CA LEU A 85 20.99 -18.46 -7.32
C LEU A 85 22.27 -17.96 -6.65
N PHE A 86 22.31 -16.67 -6.26
CA PHE A 86 23.49 -16.13 -5.60
C PHE A 86 23.60 -16.63 -4.16
N ASN A 87 22.51 -16.65 -3.40
CA ASN A 87 22.55 -17.11 -2.00
C ASN A 87 23.09 -18.54 -1.89
N ASN A 88 22.67 -19.44 -2.78
CA ASN A 88 23.18 -20.81 -2.80
C ASN A 88 24.67 -20.88 -3.19
N TYR A 89 25.09 -20.07 -4.15
CA TYR A 89 26.50 -19.96 -4.54
C TYR A 89 27.36 -19.41 -3.39
N ASP A 90 26.90 -18.34 -2.73
CA ASP A 90 27.59 -17.64 -1.65
C ASP A 90 27.74 -18.53 -0.42
N GLN A 91 26.66 -19.22 -0.05
CA GLN A 91 26.64 -20.18 1.06
C GLN A 91 27.71 -21.27 0.90
N LYS A 92 28.02 -21.72 -0.31
CA LYS A 92 29.08 -22.73 -0.53
C LYS A 92 30.47 -22.20 -0.25
N SER A 93 30.71 -20.92 -0.54
CA SER A 93 31.97 -20.26 -0.21
C SER A 93 32.10 -20.10 1.30
N ASP A 94 31.03 -19.67 1.98
CA ASP A 94 30.99 -19.54 3.44
C ASP A 94 31.20 -20.89 4.15
N ASP A 95 30.52 -21.94 3.69
CA ASP A 95 30.69 -23.30 4.19
C ASP A 95 32.15 -23.77 4.07
N TYR A 96 32.78 -23.51 2.92
CA TYR A 96 34.19 -23.87 2.70
C TYR A 96 35.11 -23.14 3.68
N TYR A 97 35.01 -21.81 3.76
CA TYR A 97 35.91 -21.03 4.63
C TYR A 97 35.68 -21.35 6.10
N SER A 98 34.44 -21.58 6.53
CA SER A 98 34.12 -22.05 7.88
C SER A 98 34.81 -23.39 8.17
N SER A 99 34.63 -24.39 7.29
CA SER A 99 35.24 -25.71 7.42
C SER A 99 36.77 -25.67 7.39
N ALA A 100 37.36 -24.95 6.45
CA ALA A 100 38.80 -24.83 6.29
C ALA A 100 39.45 -24.10 7.48
N ASN A 101 38.81 -23.07 8.04
CA ASN A 101 39.29 -22.40 9.25
C ASN A 101 39.27 -23.34 10.46
N ASN A 102 38.22 -24.16 10.61
CA ASN A 102 38.16 -25.16 11.68
C ASN A 102 39.28 -26.19 11.55
N GLN A 103 39.54 -26.69 10.34
CA GLN A 103 40.64 -27.61 10.07
C GLN A 103 42.01 -26.96 10.32
N ALA A 104 42.23 -25.74 9.84
CA ALA A 104 43.47 -24.99 10.06
C ALA A 104 43.74 -24.76 11.55
N ASN A 105 42.69 -24.55 12.35
CA ASN A 105 42.81 -24.36 13.80
C ASN A 105 43.28 -25.61 14.54
N SER A 106 43.06 -26.81 13.98
CA SER A 106 43.49 -28.09 14.54
C SER A 106 45.00 -28.37 14.34
N ILE A 107 45.68 -27.59 13.49
CA ILE A 107 47.12 -27.74 13.22
C ILE A 107 47.91 -27.39 14.48
N ARG A 108 48.76 -28.33 14.93
CA ARG A 108 49.59 -28.18 16.13
C ARG A 108 50.83 -27.32 15.92
N ASP A 109 51.44 -27.39 14.74
CA ASP A 109 52.57 -26.52 14.37
C ASP A 109 52.04 -25.08 14.22
N SER A 110 52.45 -24.21 15.14
CA SER A 110 51.97 -22.83 15.21
C SER A 110 52.39 -21.98 14.00
N ILE A 111 53.57 -22.24 13.44
CA ILE A 111 54.08 -21.52 12.27
C ILE A 111 53.26 -21.92 11.04
N LEU A 112 53.05 -23.22 10.86
CA LEU A 112 52.22 -23.74 9.77
C LEU A 112 50.77 -23.28 9.90
N LYS A 113 50.18 -23.38 11.09
CA LYS A 113 48.82 -22.90 11.39
C LYS A 113 48.64 -21.45 10.97
N ASN A 114 49.53 -20.56 11.42
CA ASN A 114 49.43 -19.13 11.11
C ASN A 114 49.58 -18.84 9.61
N LYS A 115 50.44 -19.60 8.90
CA LYS A 115 50.58 -19.49 7.44
C LYS A 115 49.30 -19.89 6.72
N ILE A 116 48.68 -21.02 7.10
CA ILE A 116 47.42 -21.48 6.49
C ILE A 116 46.26 -20.52 6.78
N LEU A 117 46.12 -20.06 8.02
CA LEU A 117 45.08 -19.07 8.37
C LEU A 117 45.25 -17.77 7.57
N SER A 118 46.47 -17.29 7.38
CA SER A 118 46.74 -16.10 6.56
C SER A 118 46.39 -16.34 5.08
N LEU A 119 46.67 -17.54 4.55
CA LEU A 119 46.29 -17.92 3.19
C LEU A 119 44.77 -17.95 3.01
N LEU A 120 44.05 -18.56 3.96
CA LEU A 120 42.58 -18.60 3.95
C LEU A 120 41.98 -17.20 4.01
N LYS A 121 42.50 -16.33 4.89
CA LYS A 121 42.07 -14.93 4.98
C LYS A 121 42.25 -14.19 3.65
N ASN A 122 43.43 -14.29 3.04
CA ASN A 122 43.71 -13.64 1.75
C ASN A 122 42.84 -14.20 0.61
N SER A 123 42.50 -15.49 0.65
CA SER A 123 41.58 -16.11 -0.30
C SER A 123 40.16 -15.55 -0.12
N ASN A 124 39.67 -15.47 1.12
CA ASN A 124 38.35 -14.95 1.43
C ASN A 124 38.22 -13.47 1.02
N GLU A 125 39.21 -12.64 1.34
CA GLU A 125 39.21 -11.23 0.93
C GLU A 125 39.18 -11.04 -0.60
N LYS A 126 39.75 -11.98 -1.38
CA LYS A 126 39.64 -11.96 -2.84
C LYS A 126 38.24 -12.37 -3.31
N TYR A 127 37.61 -13.30 -2.60
CA TYR A 127 36.22 -13.68 -2.86
C TYR A 127 35.28 -12.51 -2.60
N ASP A 128 35.38 -11.86 -1.45
CA ASP A 128 34.56 -10.68 -1.09
C ASP A 128 34.64 -9.58 -2.15
N LYS A 129 35.85 -9.31 -2.67
CA LYS A 129 36.05 -8.34 -3.75
C LYS A 129 35.37 -8.76 -5.05
N ARG A 130 35.36 -10.06 -5.38
CA ARG A 130 34.73 -10.57 -6.61
C ARG A 130 33.21 -10.55 -6.53
N THR A 131 32.63 -10.67 -5.34
CA THR A 131 31.17 -10.70 -5.13
C THR A 131 30.58 -9.33 -4.79
N THR A 132 31.41 -8.30 -4.65
CA THR A 132 30.96 -6.95 -4.28
C THR A 132 29.85 -6.40 -5.19
N GLU A 133 29.99 -6.54 -6.51
CA GLU A 133 28.98 -6.06 -7.46
C GLU A 133 27.65 -6.83 -7.35
N LEU A 134 27.71 -8.16 -7.20
CA LEU A 134 26.51 -8.99 -7.01
C LEU A 134 25.79 -8.66 -5.69
N ASN A 135 26.55 -8.45 -4.62
CA ASN A 135 26.00 -8.01 -3.33
C ASN A 135 25.30 -6.65 -3.42
N GLN A 136 25.84 -5.71 -4.20
CA GLN A 136 25.19 -4.42 -4.46
C GLN A 136 23.88 -4.58 -5.25
N LEU A 137 23.85 -5.47 -6.24
CA LEU A 137 22.63 -5.78 -6.99
C LEU A 137 21.55 -6.40 -6.09
N LEU A 138 21.91 -7.35 -5.22
CA LEU A 138 20.98 -7.95 -4.26
C LEU A 138 20.38 -6.91 -3.33
N LYS A 139 21.22 -6.04 -2.75
CA LYS A 139 20.77 -4.92 -1.92
C LYS A 139 19.78 -4.02 -2.68
N THR A 140 20.06 -3.76 -3.95
CA THR A 140 19.19 -2.97 -4.83
C THR A 140 17.86 -3.66 -5.06
N ILE A 141 17.85 -4.97 -5.37
CA ILE A 141 16.62 -5.75 -5.53
C ILE A 141 15.79 -5.72 -4.25
N TYR A 142 16.40 -5.95 -3.09
CA TYR A 142 15.69 -5.86 -1.80
C TYR A 142 15.10 -4.48 -1.55
N GLN A 143 15.83 -3.40 -1.90
CA GLN A 143 15.28 -2.05 -1.82
C GLN A 143 14.10 -1.87 -2.76
N LYS A 144 14.20 -2.32 -4.01
CA LYS A 144 13.12 -2.18 -5.00
C LYS A 144 11.88 -2.97 -4.60
N ASN A 145 12.03 -4.14 -4.00
CA ASN A 145 10.89 -4.90 -3.47
C ASN A 145 10.17 -4.15 -2.35
N ARG A 146 10.92 -3.46 -1.47
CA ARG A 146 10.34 -2.58 -0.45
C ARG A 146 9.64 -1.38 -1.09
N ASP A 147 10.31 -0.72 -2.04
CA ASP A 147 9.73 0.41 -2.77
C ASP A 147 8.38 0.01 -3.40
N ILE A 148 8.31 -1.15 -4.07
CA ILE A 148 7.08 -1.68 -4.68
C ILE A 148 5.98 -1.86 -3.63
N ALA A 149 6.28 -2.47 -2.48
CA ALA A 149 5.31 -2.68 -1.42
C ALA A 149 4.80 -1.37 -0.81
N ASP A 150 5.70 -0.40 -0.60
CA ASP A 150 5.35 0.92 -0.08
C ASP A 150 4.46 1.69 -1.06
N TYR A 151 4.82 1.72 -2.35
CA TYR A 151 4.02 2.37 -3.38
C TYR A 151 2.68 1.67 -3.63
N HIS A 152 2.62 0.34 -3.56
CA HIS A 152 1.36 -0.40 -3.65
C HIS A 152 0.43 -0.06 -2.49
N THR A 153 0.97 -0.01 -1.27
CA THR A 153 0.21 0.42 -0.09
C THR A 153 -0.29 1.86 -0.23
N ALA A 154 0.56 2.78 -0.70
CA ALA A 154 0.19 4.18 -0.93
C ALA A 154 -0.90 4.30 -2.01
N LEU A 155 -0.79 3.55 -3.12
CA LEU A 155 -1.78 3.51 -4.20
C LEU A 155 -3.15 3.12 -3.67
N LYS A 156 -3.23 2.04 -2.86
CA LYS A 156 -4.47 1.57 -2.24
C LYS A 156 -5.12 2.65 -1.39
N ILE A 157 -4.35 3.33 -0.55
CA ILE A 157 -4.85 4.41 0.30
C ILE A 157 -5.35 5.58 -0.56
N ILE A 158 -4.53 6.07 -1.49
CA ILE A 158 -4.84 7.25 -2.31
C ILE A 158 -6.10 7.03 -3.14
N LEU A 159 -6.27 5.85 -3.74
CA LEU A 159 -7.44 5.56 -4.56
C LEU A 159 -8.73 5.37 -3.75
N THR A 160 -8.62 5.00 -2.48
CA THR A 160 -9.79 4.74 -1.63
C THR A 160 -10.29 5.99 -0.90
N ILE A 161 -9.43 7.00 -0.69
CA ILE A 161 -9.81 8.30 -0.11
C ILE A 161 -11.03 8.96 -0.79
N PRO A 162 -11.02 9.23 -2.12
CA PRO A 162 -12.15 9.92 -2.74
C PRO A 162 -13.45 9.11 -2.66
N VAL A 163 -13.35 7.78 -2.59
CA VAL A 163 -14.49 6.88 -2.46
C VAL A 163 -15.12 7.02 -1.07
N ILE A 164 -14.31 6.98 0.00
CA ILE A 164 -14.83 7.13 1.36
C ILE A 164 -15.31 8.56 1.63
N GLU A 165 -14.64 9.59 1.09
CA GLU A 165 -15.09 10.98 1.19
C GLU A 165 -16.44 11.19 0.50
N LYS A 166 -16.64 10.61 -0.68
CA LYS A 166 -17.95 10.63 -1.35
C LYS A 166 -19.02 9.97 -0.49
N TYR A 167 -18.73 8.80 0.08
CA TYR A 167 -19.67 8.13 0.98
C TYR A 167 -20.01 8.99 2.20
N GLN A 168 -19.01 9.59 2.86
CA GLN A 168 -19.22 10.46 4.02
C GLN A 168 -20.11 11.65 3.67
N ASN A 169 -19.85 12.32 2.55
CA ASN A 169 -20.66 13.45 2.09
C ASN A 169 -22.08 13.04 1.70
N ASP A 170 -22.24 11.88 1.08
CA ASP A 170 -23.54 11.39 0.59
C ASP A 170 -24.41 10.79 1.68
N ASN A 171 -23.83 10.31 2.78
CA ASN A 171 -24.51 9.53 3.82
C ASN A 171 -24.40 10.15 5.22
N ILE A 172 -23.91 11.38 5.35
CA ILE A 172 -23.93 12.09 6.63
C ILE A 172 -25.38 12.22 7.15
N PRO A 173 -25.69 11.75 8.37
CA PRO A 173 -27.06 11.83 8.89
C PRO A 173 -27.52 13.27 9.10
N GLU A 174 -28.81 13.53 8.87
CA GLU A 174 -29.43 14.81 9.26
C GLU A 174 -29.37 15.01 10.77
N LYS A 175 -29.16 16.25 11.23
CA LYS A 175 -29.09 16.58 12.67
C LYS A 175 -30.46 16.56 13.36
N SER A 176 -31.52 16.88 12.63
CA SER A 176 -32.88 17.08 13.16
C SER A 176 -33.41 15.90 14.00
N PRO A 177 -33.27 14.62 13.57
CA PRO A 177 -33.65 13.48 14.40
C PRO A 177 -32.94 13.44 15.77
N PHE A 178 -31.65 13.77 15.80
CA PHE A 178 -30.86 13.80 17.05
C PHE A 178 -31.31 14.96 17.95
N GLU A 179 -31.53 16.14 17.38
CA GLU A 179 -32.04 17.32 18.09
C GLU A 179 -33.41 17.05 18.72
N LYS A 180 -34.31 16.38 17.97
CA LYS A 180 -35.63 15.98 18.48
C LYS A 180 -35.56 14.99 19.64
N VAL A 181 -34.60 14.06 19.60
CA VAL A 181 -34.36 13.14 20.72
C VAL A 181 -33.88 13.93 21.94
N ILE A 182 -32.95 14.86 21.78
CA ILE A 182 -32.44 15.71 22.86
C ILE A 182 -33.57 16.57 23.47
N GLU A 183 -34.41 17.18 22.64
CA GLU A 183 -35.55 17.97 23.12
C GLU A 183 -36.51 17.10 23.96
N THR A 184 -36.83 15.90 23.46
CA THR A 184 -37.68 14.95 24.18
C THR A 184 -37.07 14.55 25.52
N GLN A 185 -35.76 14.29 25.56
CA GLN A 185 -35.03 13.98 26.78
C GLN A 185 -35.09 15.13 27.79
N ASN A 186 -34.91 16.38 27.34
CA ASN A 186 -34.98 17.56 28.21
C ASN A 186 -36.36 17.69 28.85
N LEU A 187 -37.43 17.52 28.09
CA LEU A 187 -38.80 17.54 28.61
C LEU A 187 -39.05 16.43 29.64
N LEU A 188 -38.52 15.23 29.39
CA LEU A 188 -38.63 14.12 30.34
C LEU A 188 -37.84 14.38 31.63
N ILE A 189 -36.64 14.93 31.54
CA ILE A 189 -35.82 15.30 32.71
C ILE A 189 -36.58 16.29 33.60
N GLU A 190 -37.17 17.34 33.03
CA GLU A 190 -37.95 18.32 33.81
C GLU A 190 -39.19 17.70 34.44
N LYS A 191 -39.87 16.79 33.72
CA LYS A 191 -40.97 16.01 34.30
C LYS A 191 -40.51 15.15 35.48
N VAL A 192 -39.38 14.44 35.34
CA VAL A 192 -38.82 13.62 36.43
C VAL A 192 -38.48 14.51 37.63
N LYS A 193 -37.71 15.59 37.44
CA LYS A 193 -37.35 16.52 38.52
C LYS A 193 -38.57 17.06 39.27
N LYS A 194 -39.63 17.46 38.54
CA LYS A 194 -40.87 17.97 39.15
C LYS A 194 -41.58 16.93 40.02
N ASN A 195 -41.45 15.64 39.69
CA ASN A 195 -42.11 14.54 40.41
C ASN A 195 -41.20 13.85 41.45
N THR A 196 -39.90 14.18 41.49
CA THR A 196 -38.98 13.68 42.52
C THR A 196 -39.17 14.47 43.82
N PRO A 197 -39.48 13.83 44.95
CA PRO A 197 -39.58 14.52 46.24
C PRO A 197 -38.26 15.21 46.60
N LYS A 198 -38.34 16.42 47.17
CA LYS A 198 -37.16 17.07 47.75
C LYS A 198 -36.71 16.26 48.96
N TYR A 199 -35.45 15.84 48.94
CA TYR A 199 -34.71 15.29 50.06
C TYR A 199 -33.70 16.32 50.55
#